data_AF-A0A1I8IYL5-F1
#
_entry.id   AF-A0A1I8IYL5-F1
#
_cell.length_a   1.000
_cell.length_b   1.000
_cell.length_c   1.000
_cell.angle_alpha   90.00
_cell.angle_beta   90.00
_cell.angle_gamma   90.00
#
_symmetry.space_group_name_H-M   'P 1'
#
loop_
_entity.id
_entity.type
_entity.pdbx_description
1 polymer ?
#
loop_
_entity_poly.entity_id
_entity_poly.type
_entity_poly.pdbx_seq_one_letter_code
_entity_poly.pdbx_strand_id
1 'polypeptide(L)'
;AWLYAHHGESSLLKPSISVSDPPHRSGSIQAAVALEFAGVSGWQRARLHVEGVNGVLPNLDLVNTVVRIAGKHGVRLELHGSDRQPALLLRSLLYQASGSPASLHGLFLPFDIPAVGLSGEGRAAASSSATRTAGARRGGDLALAEQPAGASFFFYALPAIDRYVSIGDYTPPLGVVLLALALAAIDSLVVGFGDGDASTKPKSAGGGVVGPVARLCVMAGCFGLLALVAPAYFIRTAAAFRIDPGAGMLIGLLAVQAMAAAFPLMFPNMIVACHPGALRLAACLSLGLSLGAVSLVNFGLAFLSALPLAPVCLLAAGPDRLPAVLRFGIGAVALAAASPIGLLLGGCYAAGGARSLVSAWTCAEYGALQGYVEGQLLGSFTYRLNCLMLLPCWLLAWCQLFARAWP
;
A
#
# COMPACT_ATOMS: atom_id res chain seq x y z
N ALA A 1 4.92 -22.32 -5.40
CA ALA A 1 5.67 -23.60 -5.37
C ALA A 1 6.11 -24.03 -6.76
N TRP A 2 5.20 -24.42 -7.67
CA TRP A 2 5.56 -24.86 -9.02
C TRP A 2 6.40 -23.83 -9.80
N LEU A 3 6.00 -22.56 -9.79
CA LEU A 3 6.70 -21.50 -10.53
C LEU A 3 8.15 -21.31 -10.04
N TYR A 4 8.36 -21.26 -8.73
CA TYR A 4 9.70 -21.23 -8.14
C TYR A 4 10.56 -22.43 -8.55
N ALA A 5 9.99 -23.64 -8.57
CA ALA A 5 10.72 -24.84 -8.99
C ALA A 5 11.01 -24.86 -10.49
N HIS A 6 10.11 -24.32 -11.32
CA HIS A 6 10.33 -24.16 -12.76
C HIS A 6 11.53 -23.24 -13.05
N HIS A 7 11.64 -22.12 -12.33
CA HIS A 7 12.74 -21.16 -12.43
C HIS A 7 14.01 -21.58 -11.67
N GLY A 8 13.99 -22.69 -10.91
CA GLY A 8 15.13 -23.14 -10.11
C GLY A 8 15.41 -22.26 -8.88
N GLU A 9 14.43 -21.45 -8.48
CA GLU A 9 14.50 -20.55 -7.32
C GLU A 9 13.91 -21.22 -6.06
N SER A 10 14.02 -22.54 -5.98
CA SER A 10 13.54 -23.34 -4.85
C SER A 10 14.15 -22.91 -3.51
N SER A 11 15.30 -22.22 -3.54
CA SER A 11 15.98 -21.62 -2.37
C SER A 11 15.36 -20.31 -1.87
N LEU A 12 14.59 -19.59 -2.71
CA LEU A 12 13.88 -18.37 -2.31
C LEU A 12 12.54 -18.67 -1.62
N LEU A 13 12.08 -19.92 -1.70
CA LEU A 13 10.94 -20.41 -0.93
C LEU A 13 11.31 -20.53 0.56
N LYS A 14 10.35 -20.22 1.42
CA LYS A 14 10.55 -20.34 2.86
C LYS A 14 10.78 -21.79 3.28
N PRO A 15 11.52 -22.01 4.39
CA PRO A 15 11.81 -23.35 4.89
C PRO A 15 10.57 -24.16 5.27
N SER A 16 9.40 -23.52 5.43
CA SER A 16 8.11 -24.19 5.68
C SER A 16 7.44 -24.75 4.43
N ILE A 17 7.91 -24.41 3.22
CA ILE A 17 7.35 -24.88 1.95
C ILE A 17 8.40 -25.75 1.27
N SER A 18 8.25 -27.08 1.38
CA SER A 18 9.07 -28.00 0.60
C SER A 18 8.52 -28.09 -0.81
N VAL A 19 9.40 -27.95 -1.80
CA VAL A 19 9.04 -28.14 -3.21
C VAL A 19 10.00 -29.13 -3.82
N SER A 20 9.44 -30.21 -4.36
CA SER A 20 10.16 -31.14 -5.22
C SER A 20 10.29 -30.54 -6.61
N ASP A 21 11.48 -30.54 -7.19
CA ASP A 21 11.67 -30.10 -8.57
C ASP A 21 10.83 -30.97 -9.51
N PRO A 22 10.09 -30.37 -10.46
CA PRO A 22 9.29 -31.13 -11.40
C PRO A 22 10.20 -32.01 -12.28
N PRO A 23 9.77 -33.23 -12.63
CA PRO A 23 10.60 -34.18 -13.41
C PRO A 23 10.97 -33.66 -14.80
N HIS A 24 10.18 -32.71 -15.34
CA HIS A 24 10.43 -32.05 -16.62
C HIS A 24 10.09 -30.56 -16.52
N ARG A 25 10.92 -29.69 -17.11
CA ARG A 25 10.64 -28.26 -17.23
C ARG A 25 9.95 -27.97 -18.56
N SER A 26 8.86 -27.22 -18.52
CA SER A 26 8.14 -26.77 -19.71
C SER A 26 8.77 -25.47 -20.21
N GLY A 27 9.84 -25.57 -21.01
CA GLY A 27 10.44 -24.47 -21.81
C GLY A 27 10.55 -23.08 -21.15
N SER A 28 10.66 -22.03 -21.97
CA SER A 28 10.44 -20.66 -21.52
C SER A 28 8.94 -20.34 -21.57
N ILE A 29 8.42 -19.74 -20.51
CA ILE A 29 7.03 -19.28 -20.47
C ILE A 29 6.98 -17.88 -21.07
N GLN A 30 6.30 -17.70 -22.20
CA GLN A 30 6.23 -16.41 -22.90
C GLN A 30 5.18 -15.47 -22.31
N ALA A 31 4.06 -16.01 -21.83
CA ALA A 31 2.98 -15.27 -21.19
C ALA A 31 2.05 -16.22 -20.43
N ALA A 32 1.24 -15.67 -19.52
CA ALA A 32 0.22 -16.43 -18.80
C ALA A 32 -1.16 -15.77 -18.85
N VAL A 33 -2.21 -16.57 -19.02
CA VAL A 33 -3.59 -16.10 -18.90
C VAL A 33 -4.30 -16.95 -17.86
N ALA A 34 -4.68 -16.35 -16.74
CA ALA A 34 -5.42 -17.03 -15.69
C ALA A 34 -6.92 -16.95 -16.00
N LEU A 35 -7.56 -18.10 -16.25
CA LEU A 35 -8.99 -18.18 -16.59
C LEU A 35 -9.79 -18.69 -15.38
N GLU A 36 -10.55 -17.81 -14.76
CA GLU A 36 -11.36 -18.10 -13.56
C GLU A 36 -12.85 -18.09 -13.92
N PHE A 37 -13.32 -19.19 -14.50
CA PHE A 37 -14.72 -19.39 -14.85
C PHE A 37 -15.30 -20.53 -14.00
N ALA A 38 -15.81 -20.21 -12.82
CA ALA A 38 -16.68 -21.08 -12.01
C ALA A 38 -17.84 -21.65 -12.86
N GLY A 39 -17.72 -22.89 -13.36
CA GLY A 39 -18.45 -23.57 -14.45
C GLY A 39 -19.98 -23.47 -14.58
N VAL A 40 -20.57 -22.30 -14.37
CA VAL A 40 -21.97 -21.95 -14.58
C VAL A 40 -22.12 -21.56 -16.04
N SER A 41 -22.99 -22.24 -16.77
CA SER A 41 -23.36 -21.82 -18.12
C SER A 41 -24.21 -20.54 -18.05
N GLY A 42 -23.65 -19.38 -18.38
CA GLY A 42 -24.43 -18.13 -18.37
C GLY A 42 -23.66 -16.82 -18.11
N TRP A 43 -22.35 -16.80 -18.25
CA TRP A 43 -21.57 -15.56 -18.15
C TRP A 43 -22.01 -14.55 -19.21
N GLN A 44 -22.42 -13.37 -18.78
CA GLN A 44 -22.75 -12.27 -19.70
C GLN A 44 -21.60 -11.28 -19.85
N ARG A 45 -20.66 -11.30 -18.89
CA ARG A 45 -19.55 -10.36 -18.78
C ARG A 45 -18.30 -11.10 -18.30
N ALA A 46 -17.14 -10.60 -18.69
CA ALA A 46 -15.85 -11.06 -18.18
C ALA A 46 -15.16 -9.90 -17.47
N ARG A 47 -14.66 -10.13 -16.26
CA ARG A 47 -13.85 -9.18 -15.52
C ARG A 47 -12.38 -9.41 -15.86
N LEU A 48 -11.70 -8.33 -16.20
CA LEU A 48 -10.26 -8.31 -16.42
C LEU A 48 -9.55 -7.96 -15.11
N HIS A 49 -8.57 -8.77 -14.73
CA HIS A 49 -7.71 -8.57 -13.58
C HIS A 49 -6.30 -8.27 -14.06
N VAL A 50 -5.75 -7.14 -13.63
CA VAL A 50 -4.41 -6.69 -14.02
C VAL A 50 -3.48 -6.53 -12.82
N GLU A 51 -4.00 -6.31 -11.60
CA GLU A 51 -3.13 -6.07 -10.46
C GLU A 51 -2.42 -7.33 -9.99
N GLY A 52 -1.10 -7.26 -9.91
CA GLY A 52 -0.28 -8.29 -9.27
C GLY A 52 0.27 -7.88 -7.91
N VAL A 53 1.14 -8.73 -7.41
CA VAL A 53 1.77 -8.57 -6.10
C VAL A 53 2.57 -7.25 -6.07
N ASN A 54 2.55 -6.55 -4.95
CA ASN A 54 3.23 -5.25 -4.75
C ASN A 54 2.76 -4.11 -5.66
N GLY A 55 1.63 -4.26 -6.35
CA GLY A 55 1.13 -3.24 -7.28
C GLY A 55 1.84 -3.25 -8.63
N VAL A 56 2.59 -4.32 -8.94
CA VAL A 56 3.17 -4.58 -10.27
C VAL A 56 2.04 -4.86 -11.26
N LEU A 57 2.17 -4.30 -12.46
CA LEU A 57 1.19 -4.42 -13.53
C LEU A 57 1.80 -5.16 -14.73
N PRO A 58 1.00 -5.95 -15.47
CA PRO A 58 1.44 -6.60 -16.70
C PRO A 58 1.67 -5.58 -17.79
N ASN A 59 2.43 -5.97 -18.81
CA ASN A 59 2.59 -5.16 -20.01
C ASN A 59 1.23 -4.72 -20.57
N LEU A 60 1.08 -3.41 -20.78
CA LEU A 60 -0.12 -2.78 -21.33
C LEU A 60 -0.49 -3.37 -22.71
N ASP A 61 0.47 -3.81 -23.51
CA ASP A 61 0.18 -4.41 -24.83
C ASP A 61 -0.57 -5.74 -24.71
N LEU A 62 -0.26 -6.55 -23.69
CA LEU A 62 -0.99 -7.77 -23.40
C LEU A 62 -2.45 -7.44 -23.02
N VAL A 63 -2.63 -6.44 -22.16
CA VAL A 63 -3.95 -5.93 -21.77
C VAL A 63 -4.73 -5.44 -22.99
N ASN A 64 -4.13 -4.57 -23.82
CA ASN A 64 -4.73 -4.05 -25.05
C ASN A 64 -5.10 -5.17 -26.03
N THR A 65 -4.26 -6.19 -26.14
CA THR A 65 -4.52 -7.35 -27.00
C THR A 65 -5.74 -8.13 -26.52
N VAL A 66 -5.84 -8.41 -25.22
CA VAL A 66 -7.02 -9.06 -24.63
C VAL A 66 -8.29 -8.23 -24.84
N VAL A 67 -8.21 -6.91 -24.63
CA VAL A 67 -9.35 -6.00 -24.86
C VAL A 67 -9.81 -6.02 -26.31
N ARG A 68 -8.87 -5.97 -27.26
CA ARG A 68 -9.18 -6.02 -28.71
C ARG A 68 -9.78 -7.37 -29.11
N ILE A 69 -9.25 -8.49 -28.60
CA ILE A 69 -9.77 -9.83 -28.88
C ILE A 69 -11.18 -9.99 -28.31
N ALA A 70 -11.42 -9.56 -27.07
CA ALA A 70 -12.73 -9.61 -26.44
C ALA A 70 -13.76 -8.78 -27.21
N GLY A 71 -13.39 -7.57 -27.64
CA GLY A 71 -14.23 -6.71 -28.46
C GLY A 71 -14.62 -7.35 -29.80
N LYS A 72 -13.68 -8.01 -30.48
CA LYS A 72 -13.95 -8.75 -31.74
C LYS A 72 -14.92 -9.92 -31.55
N HIS A 73 -14.90 -10.57 -30.40
CA HIS A 73 -15.76 -11.71 -30.09
C HIS A 73 -17.06 -11.32 -29.34
N GLY A 74 -17.33 -10.03 -29.19
CA GLY A 74 -18.55 -9.53 -28.52
C GLY A 74 -18.59 -9.79 -27.01
N VAL A 75 -17.44 -10.03 -26.37
CA VAL A 75 -17.35 -10.23 -24.92
C VAL A 75 -17.22 -8.87 -24.23
N ARG A 76 -18.19 -8.51 -23.39
CA ARG A 76 -18.13 -7.28 -22.59
C ARG A 76 -17.14 -7.48 -21.44
N LEU A 77 -16.05 -6.73 -21.47
CA LEU A 77 -15.07 -6.68 -20.37
C LEU A 77 -15.48 -5.63 -19.33
N GLU A 78 -15.14 -5.88 -18.07
CA GLU A 78 -15.26 -4.92 -16.95
C GLU A 78 -13.97 -4.91 -16.09
N LEU A 79 -13.57 -3.73 -15.59
CA LEU A 79 -12.50 -3.55 -14.59
C LEU A 79 -13.13 -3.15 -13.25
N HIS A 80 -12.75 -3.83 -12.15
CA HIS A 80 -13.15 -3.56 -10.76
C HIS A 80 -14.65 -3.29 -10.48
N GLY A 81 -15.55 -3.75 -11.38
CA GLY A 81 -17.00 -3.68 -11.21
C GLY A 81 -17.59 -2.27 -11.06
N SER A 82 -16.95 -1.23 -11.63
CA SER A 82 -17.50 0.14 -11.64
C SER A 82 -17.35 0.78 -13.02
N ASP A 83 -18.47 1.19 -13.60
CA ASP A 83 -18.51 1.92 -14.89
C ASP A 83 -18.19 3.43 -14.73
N ARG A 84 -18.15 3.96 -13.50
CA ARG A 84 -17.85 5.39 -13.25
C ARG A 84 -16.33 5.63 -13.22
N GLN A 85 -15.82 6.38 -14.19
CA GLN A 85 -14.40 6.73 -14.35
C GLN A 85 -13.67 7.15 -13.06
N PRO A 86 -14.15 8.12 -12.25
CA PRO A 86 -13.40 8.54 -11.05
C PRO A 86 -13.39 7.46 -9.96
N ALA A 87 -14.48 6.70 -9.83
CA ALA A 87 -14.55 5.60 -8.88
C ALA A 87 -13.69 4.41 -9.33
N LEU A 88 -13.58 4.18 -10.65
CA LEU A 88 -12.72 3.16 -11.22
C LEU A 88 -11.23 3.49 -10.99
N LEU A 89 -10.82 4.73 -11.26
CA LEU A 89 -9.43 5.17 -11.02
C LEU A 89 -9.05 5.09 -9.53
N LEU A 90 -9.96 5.51 -8.63
CA LEU A 90 -9.73 5.36 -7.20
C LEU A 90 -9.63 3.88 -6.80
N ARG A 91 -10.50 3.01 -7.33
CA ARG A 91 -10.43 1.56 -7.08
C ARG A 91 -9.14 0.96 -7.60
N SER A 92 -8.71 1.27 -8.82
CA SER A 92 -7.44 0.76 -9.36
C SER A 92 -6.26 1.19 -8.49
N LEU A 93 -6.24 2.44 -8.00
CA LEU A 93 -5.21 2.92 -7.07
C LEU A 93 -5.27 2.20 -5.72
N LEU A 94 -6.47 1.91 -5.20
CA LEU A 94 -6.64 1.15 -3.96
C LEU A 94 -6.20 -0.31 -4.09
N TYR A 95 -6.52 -0.97 -5.21
CA TYR A 95 -6.04 -2.33 -5.50
C TYR A 95 -4.52 -2.34 -5.65
N GLN A 96 -3.94 -1.39 -6.38
CA GLN A 96 -2.50 -1.24 -6.47
C GLN A 96 -1.86 -0.98 -5.10
N ALA A 97 -2.43 -0.09 -4.29
CA ALA A 97 -1.96 0.22 -2.94
C ALA A 97 -2.03 -0.97 -1.98
N SER A 98 -3.05 -1.82 -2.12
CA SER A 98 -3.13 -3.07 -1.35
C SER A 98 -1.94 -3.99 -1.63
N GLY A 99 -1.41 -3.95 -2.85
CA GLY A 99 -0.34 -4.83 -3.32
C GLY A 99 -0.71 -6.32 -3.29
N SER A 100 -2.00 -6.62 -3.13
CA SER A 100 -2.56 -7.96 -3.19
C SER A 100 -2.89 -8.30 -4.64
N PRO A 101 -2.52 -9.49 -5.14
CA PRO A 101 -2.83 -9.89 -6.50
C PRO A 101 -4.35 -10.09 -6.66
N ALA A 102 -4.92 -9.51 -7.71
CA ALA A 102 -6.36 -9.62 -7.98
C ALA A 102 -6.79 -11.03 -8.42
N SER A 103 -5.87 -11.78 -9.04
CA SER A 103 -6.05 -13.16 -9.50
C SER A 103 -4.70 -13.88 -9.54
N LEU A 104 -4.70 -15.19 -9.82
CA LEU A 104 -3.52 -16.03 -9.94
C LEU A 104 -2.47 -15.51 -10.93
N HIS A 105 -2.86 -14.67 -11.90
CA HIS A 105 -1.93 -14.03 -12.85
C HIS A 105 -0.86 -13.20 -12.13
N GLY A 106 -1.20 -12.60 -10.99
CA GLY A 106 -0.30 -11.74 -10.21
C GLY A 106 0.94 -12.46 -9.69
N LEU A 107 0.93 -13.80 -9.64
CA LEU A 107 2.07 -14.64 -9.22
C LEU A 107 3.14 -14.78 -10.31
N PHE A 108 2.79 -14.53 -11.57
CA PHE A 108 3.70 -14.65 -12.71
C PHE A 108 4.51 -13.37 -12.95
N LEU A 109 3.96 -12.22 -12.56
CA LEU A 109 4.61 -10.91 -12.78
C LEU A 109 5.99 -10.77 -12.09
N PRO A 110 6.23 -11.30 -10.87
CA PRO A 110 7.56 -11.25 -10.25
C PRO A 110 8.64 -12.05 -11.00
N PHE A 111 8.26 -12.96 -11.90
CA PHE A 111 9.16 -13.77 -12.72
C PHE A 111 9.33 -13.20 -14.13
N ASP A 112 8.97 -11.93 -14.35
CA ASP A 112 8.97 -11.24 -15.64
C ASP A 112 8.10 -11.94 -16.71
N ILE A 113 7.15 -12.77 -16.30
CA ILE A 113 6.19 -13.41 -17.19
C ILE A 113 4.96 -12.48 -17.32
N PRO A 114 4.69 -11.92 -18.51
CA PRO A 114 3.54 -11.06 -18.69
C PRO A 114 2.25 -11.88 -18.53
N ALA A 115 1.39 -11.46 -17.59
CA ALA A 115 0.23 -12.26 -17.21
C ALA A 115 -1.03 -11.43 -16.94
N VAL A 116 -2.19 -11.96 -17.34
CA VAL A 116 -3.50 -11.31 -17.12
C VAL A 116 -4.54 -12.31 -16.64
N GLY A 117 -5.41 -11.87 -15.74
CA GLY A 117 -6.52 -12.69 -15.22
C GLY A 117 -7.83 -12.33 -15.91
N LEU A 118 -8.62 -13.34 -16.24
CA LEU A 118 -9.98 -13.20 -16.74
C LEU A 118 -10.90 -14.06 -15.89
N SER A 119 -11.81 -13.42 -15.17
CA SER A 119 -12.87 -14.13 -14.47
C SER A 119 -14.20 -13.88 -15.14
N GLY A 120 -15.01 -14.90 -15.31
CA GLY A 120 -16.38 -14.66 -15.76
C GLY A 120 -17.21 -14.03 -14.63
N GLU A 121 -18.17 -13.17 -14.99
CA GLU A 121 -19.25 -12.78 -14.08
C GLU A 121 -20.61 -13.18 -14.67
N GLY A 122 -21.31 -14.04 -13.94
CA GLY A 122 -22.63 -14.53 -14.29
C GLY A 122 -23.53 -14.50 -13.07
N ARG A 123 -24.75 -13.98 -13.24
CA ARG A 123 -25.82 -14.22 -12.27
C ARG A 123 -26.30 -15.64 -12.54
N ALA A 124 -26.28 -16.53 -11.54
CA ALA A 124 -26.87 -17.85 -11.68
C ALA A 124 -28.32 -17.67 -12.11
N ALA A 125 -28.60 -17.85 -13.40
CA ALA A 125 -29.95 -17.85 -13.91
C ALA A 125 -30.60 -19.13 -13.40
N ALA A 126 -31.64 -18.98 -12.57
CA ALA A 126 -32.51 -20.09 -12.25
C ALA A 126 -32.99 -20.71 -13.56
N SER A 127 -32.75 -22.02 -13.68
CA SER A 127 -33.18 -22.89 -14.76
C SER A 127 -34.48 -22.43 -15.43
N SER A 128 -34.40 -22.10 -16.71
CA SER A 128 -35.44 -22.46 -17.66
C SER A 128 -34.80 -22.71 -19.02
N SER A 129 -35.09 -23.88 -19.54
CA SER A 129 -34.65 -24.45 -20.80
C SER A 129 -34.89 -23.53 -22.00
N ALA A 130 -33.85 -23.20 -22.75
CA ALA A 130 -33.73 -23.40 -24.21
C ALA A 130 -32.64 -22.49 -24.81
N THR A 131 -31.73 -23.13 -25.56
CA THR A 131 -31.06 -22.59 -26.76
C THR A 131 -30.18 -21.33 -26.64
N ARG A 132 -28.92 -21.55 -26.23
CA ARG A 132 -27.76 -21.45 -27.15
C ARG A 132 -26.51 -22.01 -26.48
N THR A 133 -26.27 -23.28 -26.73
CA THR A 133 -24.95 -23.92 -26.65
C THR A 133 -24.04 -23.32 -27.71
N ALA A 134 -23.44 -22.16 -27.42
CA ALA A 134 -22.17 -21.80 -28.02
C ALA A 134 -21.10 -22.53 -27.21
N GLY A 135 -20.72 -23.71 -27.69
CA GLY A 135 -19.75 -24.56 -27.04
C GLY A 135 -18.44 -23.80 -26.79
N ALA A 136 -18.09 -23.66 -25.51
CA ALA A 136 -16.71 -23.47 -25.07
C ALA A 136 -15.94 -24.78 -25.33
N ARG A 137 -15.83 -25.15 -26.60
CA ARG A 137 -15.02 -26.27 -27.09
C ARG A 137 -14.25 -25.75 -28.30
N ARG A 138 -13.29 -24.89 -27.99
CA ARG A 138 -12.10 -24.61 -28.80
C ARG A 138 -11.10 -24.00 -27.84
N GLY A 139 -10.12 -24.80 -27.42
CA GLY A 139 -8.79 -24.25 -27.20
C GLY A 139 -8.39 -23.63 -28.54
N GLY A 140 -8.68 -22.34 -28.68
CA GLY A 140 -8.15 -21.53 -29.76
C GLY A 140 -6.75 -21.17 -29.32
N ASP A 141 -5.77 -21.57 -30.12
CA ASP A 141 -4.38 -21.18 -29.97
C ASP A 141 -4.35 -19.65 -29.79
N LEU A 142 -4.16 -19.20 -28.55
CA LEU A 142 -3.73 -17.83 -28.27
C LEU A 142 -2.27 -17.78 -28.72
N ALA A 143 -2.08 -17.71 -30.03
CA ALA A 143 -0.81 -17.30 -30.61
C ALA A 143 -0.65 -15.82 -30.22
N LEU A 144 -0.06 -15.61 -29.05
CA LEU A 144 0.51 -14.32 -28.67
C LEU A 144 1.65 -14.10 -29.66
N ALA A 145 1.32 -13.44 -30.77
CA ALA A 145 2.28 -13.07 -31.79
C ALA A 145 3.47 -12.39 -31.12
N GLU A 146 4.66 -12.89 -31.45
CA GLU A 146 5.93 -12.30 -31.11
C GLU A 146 5.95 -10.85 -31.58
N GLN A 147 5.71 -9.92 -30.67
CA GLN A 147 6.26 -8.59 -30.81
C GLN A 147 7.32 -8.44 -29.72
N PRO A 148 8.58 -8.18 -30.09
CA PRO A 148 9.59 -7.82 -29.12
C PRO A 148 9.05 -6.64 -28.33
N ALA A 149 8.91 -6.80 -27.01
CA ALA A 149 8.46 -5.77 -26.10
C ALA A 149 9.52 -4.65 -26.02
N GLY A 150 9.62 -3.87 -27.09
CA GLY A 150 10.40 -2.65 -27.15
C GLY A 150 9.64 -1.56 -26.40
N ALA A 151 10.09 -1.29 -25.18
CA ALA A 151 9.61 -0.22 -24.30
C ALA A 151 8.16 -0.37 -23.80
N SER A 152 7.84 -1.49 -23.15
CA SER A 152 6.56 -1.69 -22.47
C SER A 152 6.48 -0.92 -21.15
N PHE A 153 5.43 -0.09 -21.00
CA PHE A 153 5.14 0.66 -19.79
C PHE A 153 4.58 -0.27 -18.70
N PHE A 154 5.37 -0.53 -17.65
CA PHE A 154 4.95 -1.32 -16.47
C PHE A 154 4.21 -0.49 -15.43
N PHE A 155 4.12 0.82 -15.63
CA PHE A 155 3.47 1.75 -14.72
C PHE A 155 2.38 2.55 -15.46
N TYR A 156 1.14 2.14 -15.26
CA TYR A 156 -0.04 2.83 -15.78
C TYR A 156 -1.20 2.74 -14.80
N ALA A 157 -2.16 3.65 -14.92
CA ALA A 157 -3.47 3.52 -14.29
C ALA A 157 -4.53 3.31 -15.39
N LEU A 158 -5.52 2.46 -15.13
CA LEU A 158 -6.62 2.20 -16.05
C LEU A 158 -7.89 2.93 -15.58
N PRO A 159 -8.12 4.20 -15.96
CA PRO A 159 -9.39 4.88 -15.71
C PRO A 159 -10.56 4.27 -16.49
N ALA A 160 -10.28 3.49 -17.53
CA ALA A 160 -11.22 2.69 -18.29
C ALA A 160 -10.48 1.50 -18.94
N ILE A 161 -11.22 0.54 -19.50
CA ILE A 161 -10.64 -0.65 -20.15
C ILE A 161 -9.91 -0.30 -21.45
N ASP A 162 -10.36 0.76 -22.11
CA ASP A 162 -9.85 1.27 -23.38
C ASP A 162 -8.92 2.47 -23.22
N ARG A 163 -8.73 2.98 -21.99
CA ARG A 163 -7.91 4.16 -21.72
C ARG A 163 -6.89 3.86 -20.64
N TYR A 164 -5.65 4.19 -20.92
CA TYR A 164 -4.56 4.15 -19.95
C TYR A 164 -4.08 5.56 -19.67
N VAL A 165 -3.58 5.76 -18.45
CA VAL A 165 -2.85 6.96 -18.04
C VAL A 165 -1.44 6.50 -17.72
N SER A 166 -0.45 7.12 -18.36
CA SER A 166 0.94 6.77 -18.16
C SER A 166 1.44 7.29 -16.81
N ILE A 167 2.50 6.67 -16.28
CA ILE A 167 3.21 7.18 -15.09
C ILE A 167 3.59 8.65 -15.20
N GLY A 168 3.91 9.15 -16.40
CA GLY A 168 4.27 10.54 -16.62
C GLY A 168 3.16 11.54 -16.29
N ASP A 169 1.89 11.12 -16.39
CA ASP A 169 0.75 12.01 -16.22
C ASP A 169 0.29 12.11 -14.75
N TYR A 170 0.42 11.02 -13.99
CA TYR A 170 -0.03 10.96 -12.59
C TYR A 170 1.09 11.10 -11.55
N THR A 171 2.37 11.02 -11.95
CA THR A 171 3.52 11.27 -11.06
C THR A 171 3.67 12.74 -10.65
N PRO A 172 3.41 13.75 -11.51
CA PRO A 172 3.57 15.16 -11.14
C PRO A 172 2.79 15.58 -9.88
N PRO A 173 1.53 15.17 -9.66
CA PRO A 173 0.84 15.39 -8.40
C PRO A 173 1.61 14.91 -7.15
N LEU A 174 2.19 13.71 -7.20
CA LEU A 174 3.04 13.22 -6.11
C LEU A 174 4.32 14.05 -5.99
N GLY A 175 4.93 14.42 -7.12
CA GLY A 175 6.09 15.30 -7.17
C GLY A 175 5.85 16.65 -6.50
N VAL A 176 4.66 17.25 -6.67
CA VAL A 176 4.27 18.49 -5.99
C VAL A 176 4.21 18.30 -4.47
N VAL A 177 3.66 17.17 -3.99
CA VAL A 177 3.62 16.86 -2.56
C VAL A 177 5.02 16.67 -1.99
N LEU A 178 5.88 15.92 -2.69
CA LEU A 178 7.28 15.72 -2.30
C LEU A 178 8.05 17.05 -2.30
N LEU A 179 7.83 17.91 -3.29
CA LEU A 179 8.41 19.25 -3.36
C LEU A 179 7.96 20.11 -2.18
N ALA A 180 6.67 20.08 -1.81
CA ALA A 180 6.17 20.81 -0.66
C ALA A 180 6.84 20.36 0.66
N LEU A 181 7.03 19.05 0.83
CA LEU A 181 7.77 18.49 1.98
C LEU A 181 9.26 18.90 1.96
N ALA A 182 9.90 18.89 0.78
CA ALA A 182 11.28 19.32 0.63
C ALA A 182 11.47 20.82 0.93
N LEU A 183 10.58 21.68 0.43
CA LEU A 183 10.60 23.10 0.72
C LEU A 183 10.36 23.38 2.21
N ALA A 184 9.45 22.65 2.86
CA ALA A 184 9.24 22.75 4.30
C ALA A 184 10.46 22.29 5.12
N ALA A 185 11.19 21.28 4.63
CA ALA A 185 12.45 20.84 5.21
C ALA A 185 13.54 21.92 5.07
N ILE A 186 13.67 22.53 3.89
CA ILE A 186 14.62 23.61 3.63
C ILE A 186 14.29 24.86 4.47
N ASP A 187 13.02 25.25 4.55
CA ASP A 187 12.54 26.34 5.42
C ASP A 187 12.96 26.09 6.88
N SER A 188 12.77 24.87 7.37
CA SER A 188 13.18 24.49 8.73
C SER A 188 14.69 24.48 8.92
N LEU A 189 15.48 24.23 7.88
CA LEU A 189 16.93 24.30 7.91
C LEU A 189 17.42 25.76 7.96
N VAL A 190 16.87 26.62 7.10
CA VAL A 190 17.28 28.02 6.96
C VAL A 190 16.80 28.86 8.13
N VAL A 191 15.52 28.79 8.49
CA VAL A 191 14.96 29.59 9.59
C VAL A 191 15.30 28.96 10.94
N GLY A 192 15.24 27.64 11.06
CA GLY A 192 15.45 26.93 12.32
C GLY A 192 16.90 26.85 12.79
N PHE A 193 17.89 27.06 11.90
CA PHE A 193 19.31 27.11 12.26
C PHE A 193 20.03 28.41 11.82
N GLY A 194 19.38 29.25 10.99
CA GLY A 194 19.97 30.50 10.49
C GLY A 194 19.75 31.71 11.40
N ASP A 195 18.74 31.69 12.29
CA ASP A 195 18.67 32.63 13.42
C ASP A 195 19.68 32.21 14.47
N GLY A 196 20.94 32.57 14.23
CA GLY A 196 21.99 32.53 15.22
C GLY A 196 21.72 33.55 16.31
N ASP A 197 20.96 33.16 17.34
CA ASP A 197 20.91 33.89 18.61
C ASP A 197 22.30 33.84 19.25
N ALA A 198 23.07 34.90 19.01
CA ALA A 198 24.37 35.15 19.60
C ALA A 198 24.32 35.46 21.12
N SER A 199 23.21 35.19 21.83
CA SER A 199 23.04 35.66 23.22
C SER A 199 22.62 34.63 24.27
N THR A 200 22.44 33.34 23.99
CA THR A 200 22.21 32.35 25.06
C THR A 200 23.05 31.09 24.88
N LYS A 201 24.19 31.05 25.58
CA LYS A 201 24.96 29.81 25.78
C LYS A 201 24.05 28.76 26.43
N PRO A 202 23.80 27.59 25.81
CA PRO A 202 23.05 26.53 26.45
C PRO A 202 23.90 25.94 27.58
N LYS A 203 23.52 26.21 28.83
CA LYS A 203 24.01 25.45 29.99
C LYS A 203 23.19 24.16 30.11
N SER A 204 23.58 23.10 29.40
CA SER A 204 23.56 21.73 29.92
C SER A 204 24.24 20.77 28.94
N ALA A 205 24.68 19.64 29.48
CA ALA A 205 25.69 18.75 28.94
C ALA A 205 25.41 18.17 27.53
N GLY A 206 26.40 18.32 26.64
CA GLY A 206 26.94 17.19 25.87
C GLY A 206 26.17 16.64 24.66
N GLY A 207 25.11 17.27 24.19
CA GLY A 207 24.47 16.87 22.93
C GLY A 207 23.85 18.06 22.22
N GLY A 208 24.41 18.45 21.06
CA GLY A 208 23.84 19.52 20.23
C GLY A 208 22.39 19.25 19.83
N VAL A 209 21.75 20.24 19.21
CA VAL A 209 20.34 20.24 18.75
C VAL A 209 19.92 18.96 18.01
N VAL A 210 20.87 18.30 17.34
CA VAL A 210 20.67 17.06 16.57
C VAL A 210 20.49 15.81 17.46
N GLY A 211 21.14 15.76 18.63
CA GLY A 211 21.17 14.57 19.48
C GLY A 211 19.81 14.09 19.97
N PRO A 212 18.96 14.96 20.56
CA PRO A 212 17.61 14.61 20.98
C PRO A 212 16.72 14.13 19.82
N VAL A 213 16.78 14.80 18.67
CA VAL A 213 15.99 14.46 17.48
C VAL A 213 16.44 13.12 16.90
N ALA A 214 17.75 12.86 16.84
CA ALA A 214 18.29 11.57 16.38
C ALA A 214 17.81 10.41 17.26
N ARG A 215 17.82 10.59 18.60
CA ARG A 215 17.26 9.58 19.52
C ARG A 215 15.77 9.31 19.25
N LEU A 216 15.00 10.36 18.97
CA LEU A 216 13.59 10.23 18.65
C LEU A 216 13.36 9.47 17.33
N CYS A 217 14.15 9.75 16.29
CA CYS A 217 14.10 9.00 15.02
C CYS A 217 14.42 7.51 15.22
N VAL A 218 15.42 7.19 16.05
CA VAL A 218 15.74 5.79 16.39
C VAL A 218 14.57 5.13 17.10
N MET A 219 13.97 5.80 18.09
CA MET A 219 12.79 5.27 18.79
C MET A 219 11.60 5.07 17.85
N ALA A 220 11.36 5.99 16.92
CA ALA A 220 10.34 5.83 15.89
C ALA A 220 10.59 4.60 15.01
N GLY A 221 11.84 4.37 14.61
CA GLY A 221 12.25 3.14 13.92
C GLY A 221 12.02 1.87 14.76
N CYS A 222 12.31 1.91 16.06
CA CYS A 222 12.03 0.81 16.99
C CYS A 222 10.53 0.48 17.07
N PHE A 223 9.64 1.49 17.08
CA PHE A 223 8.20 1.27 16.99
C PHE A 223 7.80 0.61 15.67
N GLY A 224 8.42 0.99 14.56
CA GLY A 224 8.21 0.33 13.26
C GLY A 224 8.64 -1.14 13.26
N LEU A 225 9.81 -1.45 13.83
CA LEU A 225 10.29 -2.82 14.02
C LEU A 225 9.38 -3.62 14.95
N LEU A 226 8.90 -2.99 16.03
CA LEU A 226 7.97 -3.62 16.94
C LEU A 226 6.64 -3.93 16.25
N ALA A 227 6.12 -3.03 15.42
CA ALA A 227 4.91 -3.29 14.62
C ALA A 227 5.10 -4.46 13.63
N LEU A 228 6.33 -4.67 13.16
CA LEU A 228 6.63 -5.80 12.28
C LEU A 228 6.61 -7.15 13.02
N VAL A 229 7.11 -7.19 14.26
CA VAL A 229 7.28 -8.42 15.05
C VAL A 229 6.08 -8.74 15.93
N ALA A 230 5.45 -7.72 16.53
CA ALA A 230 4.41 -7.89 17.54
C ALA A 230 3.24 -8.76 17.04
N PRO A 231 2.69 -8.60 15.82
CA PRO A 231 1.56 -9.42 15.39
C PRO A 231 1.85 -10.92 15.34
N ALA A 232 3.08 -11.34 15.05
CA ALA A 232 3.44 -12.76 15.11
C ALA A 232 3.34 -13.33 16.54
N TYR A 233 3.71 -12.52 17.55
CA TYR A 233 3.55 -12.89 18.95
C TYR A 233 2.07 -12.92 19.35
N PHE A 234 1.30 -11.89 18.99
CA PHE A 234 -0.12 -11.81 19.31
C PHE A 234 -0.96 -12.89 18.64
N ILE A 235 -0.65 -13.29 17.39
CA ILE A 235 -1.32 -14.42 16.72
C ILE A 235 -1.09 -15.73 17.52
N ARG A 236 0.14 -15.95 18.01
CA ARG A 236 0.47 -17.15 18.80
C ARG A 236 -0.22 -17.17 20.16
N THR A 237 -0.27 -16.04 20.86
CA THR A 237 -0.96 -15.96 22.15
C THR A 237 -2.47 -16.01 21.99
N ALA A 238 -3.03 -15.35 20.97
CA ALA A 238 -4.46 -15.43 20.62
C ALA A 238 -4.91 -16.87 20.35
N ALA A 239 -4.08 -17.68 19.70
CA ALA A 239 -4.35 -19.09 19.47
C ALA A 239 -4.54 -19.88 20.78
N ALA A 240 -3.80 -19.54 21.84
CA ALA A 240 -3.96 -20.18 23.16
C ALA A 240 -5.33 -19.87 23.80
N PHE A 241 -5.93 -18.71 23.47
CA PHE A 241 -7.25 -18.29 23.93
C PHE A 241 -8.39 -18.62 22.96
N ARG A 242 -8.12 -19.38 21.88
CA ARG A 242 -9.10 -19.68 20.80
C ARG A 242 -9.68 -18.41 20.13
N ILE A 243 -8.89 -17.35 20.08
CA ILE A 243 -9.23 -16.12 19.34
C ILE A 243 -8.77 -16.28 17.90
N ASP A 244 -9.55 -15.75 16.94
CA ASP A 244 -9.20 -15.77 15.53
C ASP A 244 -7.85 -15.09 15.27
N PRO A 245 -7.03 -15.63 14.33
CA PRO A 245 -5.70 -15.09 14.05
C PRO A 245 -5.74 -13.66 13.51
N GLY A 246 -6.80 -13.28 12.79
CA GLY A 246 -7.02 -11.92 12.30
C GLY A 246 -7.19 -10.93 13.45
N ALA A 247 -8.09 -11.25 14.39
CA ALA A 247 -8.32 -10.43 15.58
C ALA A 247 -7.04 -10.29 16.42
N GLY A 248 -6.31 -11.39 16.63
CA GLY A 248 -5.01 -11.36 17.32
C GLY A 248 -4.00 -10.40 16.65
N MET A 249 -3.90 -10.45 15.32
CA MET A 249 -3.05 -9.54 14.56
C MET A 249 -3.47 -8.07 14.71
N LEU A 250 -4.75 -7.77 14.53
CA LEU A 250 -5.25 -6.40 14.60
C LEU A 250 -5.10 -5.82 16.02
N ILE A 251 -5.36 -6.61 17.06
CA ILE A 251 -5.11 -6.24 18.47
C ILE A 251 -3.63 -5.92 18.69
N GLY A 252 -2.72 -6.74 18.15
CA GLY A 252 -1.29 -6.49 18.25
C GLY A 252 -0.87 -5.18 17.59
N LEU A 253 -1.39 -4.89 16.39
CA LEU A 253 -1.15 -3.61 15.71
C LEU A 253 -1.72 -2.43 16.49
N LEU A 254 -2.94 -2.55 17.03
CA LEU A 254 -3.58 -1.55 17.87
C LEU A 254 -2.79 -1.27 19.15
N ALA A 255 -2.26 -2.31 19.80
CA ALA A 255 -1.45 -2.16 21.00
C ALA A 255 -0.17 -1.36 20.70
N VAL A 256 0.52 -1.67 19.60
CA VAL A 256 1.71 -0.91 19.17
C VAL A 256 1.35 0.52 18.80
N GLN A 257 0.26 0.73 18.07
CA GLN A 257 -0.23 2.07 17.68
C GLN A 257 -0.63 2.90 18.91
N ALA A 258 -1.31 2.31 19.89
CA ALA A 258 -1.69 2.97 21.14
C ALA A 258 -0.47 3.34 21.98
N MET A 259 0.52 2.45 22.05
CA MET A 259 1.79 2.73 22.72
C MET A 259 2.56 3.86 22.02
N ALA A 260 2.57 3.88 20.68
CA ALA A 260 3.16 4.97 19.92
C ALA A 260 2.41 6.30 20.14
N ALA A 261 1.08 6.28 20.18
CA ALA A 261 0.27 7.47 20.45
C ALA A 261 0.47 8.01 21.88
N ALA A 262 0.70 7.12 22.86
CA ALA A 262 0.98 7.49 24.25
C ALA A 262 2.44 7.93 24.48
N PHE A 263 3.36 7.67 23.54
CA PHE A 263 4.79 7.95 23.69
C PHE A 263 5.10 9.41 24.12
N PRO A 264 4.48 10.46 23.51
CA PRO A 264 4.68 11.83 23.96
C PRO A 264 4.29 12.13 25.40
N LEU A 265 3.28 11.42 25.91
CA LEU A 265 2.78 11.58 27.27
C LEU A 265 3.67 10.84 28.27
N MET A 266 4.23 9.70 27.88
CA MET A 266 5.12 8.89 28.71
C MET A 266 6.53 9.49 28.82
N PHE A 267 7.04 10.10 27.74
CA PHE A 267 8.40 10.63 27.65
C PHE A 267 8.42 12.12 27.27
N PRO A 268 7.76 13.00 28.02
CA PRO A 268 7.62 14.41 27.66
C PRO A 268 8.96 15.15 27.60
N ASN A 269 9.88 14.80 28.50
CA ASN A 269 11.22 15.38 28.56
C ASN A 269 12.03 15.13 27.27
N MET A 270 11.80 14.01 26.58
CA MET A 270 12.47 13.73 25.30
C MET A 270 11.96 14.65 24.18
N ILE A 271 10.68 15.01 24.23
CA ILE A 271 10.06 15.89 23.24
C ILE A 271 10.42 17.34 23.49
N VAL A 272 10.33 17.80 24.74
CA VAL A 272 10.71 19.17 25.12
C VAL A 272 12.20 19.44 24.86
N ALA A 273 13.05 18.41 24.95
CA ALA A 273 14.47 18.52 24.61
C ALA A 273 14.73 18.68 23.09
N CYS A 274 13.76 18.42 22.22
CA CYS A 274 13.91 18.55 20.78
C CYS A 274 13.66 20.00 20.34
N HIS A 275 14.58 20.58 19.58
CA HIS A 275 14.33 21.87 18.93
C HIS A 275 13.18 21.73 17.90
N PRO A 276 12.12 22.57 17.96
CA PRO A 276 10.94 22.44 17.09
C PRO A 276 11.26 22.46 15.59
N GLY A 277 12.24 23.29 15.17
CA GLY A 277 12.69 23.35 13.78
C GLY A 277 13.41 22.08 13.33
N ALA A 278 14.25 21.50 14.19
CA ALA A 278 14.98 20.27 13.90
C ALA A 278 14.05 19.05 13.84
N LEU A 279 13.01 19.02 14.69
CA LEU A 279 11.99 17.98 14.67
C LEU A 279 11.12 18.05 13.41
N ARG A 280 10.69 19.26 13.02
CA ARG A 280 9.96 19.49 11.76
C ARG A 280 10.78 19.07 10.54
N LEU A 281 12.08 19.42 10.52
CA LEU A 281 13.00 19.00 9.47
C LEU A 281 13.06 17.46 9.39
N ALA A 282 13.27 16.78 10.52
CA ALA A 282 13.33 15.33 10.57
C ALA A 282 12.03 14.66 10.13
N ALA A 283 10.87 15.19 10.55
CA ALA A 283 9.56 14.67 10.15
C ALA A 283 9.27 14.85 8.64
N CYS A 284 9.54 16.03 8.08
CA CYS A 284 9.31 16.30 6.66
C CYS A 284 10.28 15.51 5.76
N LEU A 285 11.55 15.42 6.15
CA LEU A 285 12.57 14.72 5.40
C LEU A 285 12.37 13.20 5.46
N SER A 286 12.07 12.63 6.64
CA SER A 286 11.75 11.20 6.76
C SER A 286 10.51 10.83 5.95
N LEU A 287 9.43 11.61 6.07
CA LEU A 287 8.21 11.36 5.28
C LEU A 287 8.47 11.49 3.78
N GLY A 288 9.17 12.53 3.33
CA GLY A 288 9.49 12.74 1.92
C GLY A 288 10.34 11.62 1.33
N LEU A 289 11.40 11.20 2.04
CA LEU A 289 12.24 10.07 1.62
C LEU A 289 11.45 8.75 1.61
N SER A 290 10.64 8.50 2.63
CA SER A 290 9.81 7.30 2.70
C SER A 290 8.78 7.25 1.57
N LEU A 291 8.05 8.33 1.32
CA LEU A 291 7.07 8.40 0.23
C LEU A 291 7.74 8.28 -1.14
N GLY A 292 8.88 8.93 -1.34
CA GLY A 292 9.70 8.79 -2.55
C GLY A 292 10.13 7.33 -2.77
N ALA A 293 10.70 6.69 -1.75
CA ALA A 293 11.13 5.30 -1.82
C ALA A 293 9.96 4.33 -2.09
N VAL A 294 8.84 4.50 -1.38
CA VAL A 294 7.64 3.67 -1.60
C VAL A 294 7.09 3.89 -3.00
N SER A 295 7.15 5.11 -3.55
CA SER A 295 6.59 5.39 -4.88
C SER A 295 7.30 4.64 -6.02
N LEU A 296 8.58 4.31 -5.84
CA LEU A 296 9.36 3.52 -6.80
C LEU A 296 8.94 2.04 -6.81
N VAL A 297 8.37 1.54 -5.70
CA VAL A 297 7.96 0.14 -5.54
C VAL A 297 6.46 -0.02 -5.76
N ASN A 298 5.66 0.84 -5.13
CA ASN A 298 4.21 0.85 -5.20
C ASN A 298 3.70 2.29 -5.18
N PHE A 299 3.48 2.83 -6.39
CA PHE A 299 2.98 4.19 -6.57
C PHE A 299 1.64 4.42 -5.87
N GLY A 300 0.67 3.52 -6.03
CA GLY A 300 -0.66 3.65 -5.41
C GLY A 300 -0.59 3.79 -3.89
N LEU A 301 0.26 2.99 -3.23
CA LEU A 301 0.48 3.08 -1.79
C LEU A 301 1.12 4.41 -1.38
N ALA A 302 2.15 4.87 -2.09
CA ALA A 302 2.80 6.15 -1.81
C ALA A 302 1.83 7.32 -2.01
N PHE A 303 1.09 7.35 -3.11
CA PHE A 303 0.17 8.44 -3.43
C PHE A 303 -0.98 8.52 -2.43
N LEU A 304 -1.64 7.41 -2.13
CA LEU A 304 -2.76 7.39 -1.19
C LEU A 304 -2.34 7.66 0.25
N SER A 305 -1.13 7.27 0.67
CA SER A 305 -0.60 7.61 2.00
C SER A 305 -0.10 9.05 2.09
N ALA A 306 0.39 9.63 0.99
CA ALA A 306 0.83 11.02 0.94
C ALA A 306 -0.33 12.02 1.14
N LEU A 307 -1.52 11.73 0.58
CA LEU A 307 -2.69 12.59 0.65
C LEU A 307 -3.10 13.01 2.08
N PRO A 308 -3.18 12.09 3.07
CA PRO A 308 -3.45 12.45 4.47
C PRO A 308 -2.19 12.83 5.26
N LEU A 309 -1.04 12.18 5.04
CA LEU A 309 0.14 12.40 5.89
C LEU A 309 0.86 13.72 5.59
N ALA A 310 1.03 14.07 4.31
CA ALA A 310 1.74 15.28 3.93
C ALA A 310 1.07 16.58 4.43
N PRO A 311 -0.24 16.83 4.22
CA PRO A 311 -0.84 18.06 4.71
C PRO A 311 -0.82 18.12 6.24
N VAL A 312 -0.94 16.99 6.94
CA VAL A 312 -0.93 17.02 8.41
C VAL A 312 0.47 17.29 8.96
N CYS A 313 1.52 16.73 8.35
CA CYS A 313 2.91 17.11 8.68
C CYS A 313 3.18 18.60 8.43
N LEU A 314 2.65 19.15 7.34
CA LEU A 314 2.78 20.58 6.99
C LEU A 314 1.92 21.49 7.90
N LEU A 315 0.73 21.05 8.33
CA LEU A 315 -0.16 21.80 9.23
C LEU A 315 0.34 21.79 10.68
N ALA A 316 0.91 20.67 11.14
CA ALA A 316 1.65 20.61 12.41
C ALA A 316 2.83 21.60 12.41
N ALA A 317 3.24 22.06 11.23
CA ALA A 317 4.30 23.01 10.98
C ALA A 317 3.83 24.46 10.72
N GLY A 318 2.54 24.69 10.45
CA GLY A 318 2.00 25.95 9.95
C GLY A 318 2.00 27.13 10.93
N PRO A 319 1.75 28.36 10.43
CA PRO A 319 1.80 29.60 11.21
C PRO A 319 0.73 29.67 12.31
N ASP A 320 1.02 30.38 13.41
CA ASP A 320 0.20 30.48 14.62
C ASP A 320 -1.05 31.37 14.46
N ARG A 321 -1.74 31.28 13.32
CA ARG A 321 -2.99 32.04 13.07
C ARG A 321 -4.19 31.48 13.84
N LEU A 322 -4.12 30.21 14.26
CA LEU A 322 -5.16 29.54 15.04
C LEU A 322 -4.73 29.44 16.51
N PRO A 323 -5.67 29.50 17.47
CA PRO A 323 -5.35 29.27 18.87
C PRO A 323 -4.76 27.87 19.07
N ALA A 324 -3.74 27.76 19.91
CA ALA A 324 -2.94 26.55 20.08
C ALA A 324 -3.77 25.28 20.34
N VAL A 325 -4.83 25.41 21.15
CA VAL A 325 -5.76 24.32 21.49
C VAL A 325 -6.53 23.82 20.26
N LEU A 326 -7.04 24.73 19.42
CA LEU A 326 -7.79 24.36 18.22
C LEU A 326 -6.89 23.71 17.17
N ARG A 327 -5.68 24.26 16.99
CA ARG A 327 -4.67 23.65 16.10
C ARG A 327 -4.28 22.26 16.58
N PHE A 328 -4.05 22.09 17.88
CA PHE A 328 -3.75 20.78 18.46
C PHE A 328 -4.90 19.79 18.25
N GLY A 329 -6.15 20.21 18.52
CA GLY A 329 -7.33 19.38 18.31
C GLY A 329 -7.50 18.92 16.85
N ILE A 330 -7.42 19.86 15.90
CA ILE A 330 -7.52 19.55 14.46
C ILE A 330 -6.37 18.63 14.03
N GLY A 331 -5.13 18.96 14.43
CA GLY A 331 -3.96 18.15 14.12
C GLY A 331 -4.03 16.74 14.70
N ALA A 332 -4.52 16.61 15.94
CA ALA A 332 -4.65 15.32 16.63
C ALA A 332 -5.69 14.43 15.94
N VAL A 333 -6.85 14.97 15.58
CA VAL A 333 -7.89 14.23 14.83
C VAL A 333 -7.38 13.84 13.45
N ALA A 334 -6.70 14.74 12.75
CA ALA A 334 -6.17 14.47 11.42
C ALA A 334 -5.05 13.41 11.44
N LEU A 335 -4.12 13.47 12.41
CA LEU A 335 -3.11 12.44 12.62
C LEU A 335 -3.73 11.11 13.05
N ALA A 336 -4.75 11.10 13.92
CA ALA A 336 -5.44 9.87 14.29
C ALA A 336 -6.06 9.18 13.06
N ALA A 337 -6.68 9.96 12.17
CA ALA A 337 -7.20 9.45 10.89
C ALA A 337 -6.09 9.00 9.92
N ALA A 338 -4.94 9.70 9.92
CA ALA A 338 -3.77 9.36 9.10
C ALA A 338 -2.85 8.29 9.73
N SER A 339 -3.22 7.72 10.88
CA SER A 339 -2.47 6.62 11.49
C SER A 339 -2.52 5.38 10.59
N PRO A 340 -1.53 4.47 10.63
CA PRO A 340 -1.56 3.22 9.88
C PRO A 340 -2.90 2.45 9.97
N ILE A 341 -3.52 2.45 11.16
CA ILE A 341 -4.82 1.80 11.39
C ILE A 341 -5.97 2.65 10.85
N GLY A 342 -5.90 3.98 10.98
CA GLY A 342 -6.86 4.89 10.37
C GLY A 342 -6.86 4.80 8.84
N LEU A 343 -5.68 4.69 8.21
CA LEU A 343 -5.52 4.46 6.78
C LEU A 343 -6.06 3.10 6.35
N LEU A 344 -5.83 2.05 7.15
CA LEU A 344 -6.40 0.72 6.89
C LEU A 344 -7.93 0.75 6.90
N LEU A 345 -8.53 1.31 7.96
CA LEU A 345 -9.99 1.44 8.09
C LEU A 345 -10.59 2.33 7.00
N GLY A 346 -9.93 3.46 6.70
CA GLY A 346 -10.33 4.38 5.64
C GLY A 346 -10.24 3.75 4.25
N GLY A 347 -9.21 2.94 3.99
CA GLY A 347 -9.06 2.16 2.76
C GLY A 347 -10.17 1.13 2.58
N CYS A 348 -10.51 0.39 3.65
CA CYS A 348 -11.64 -0.56 3.64
C CYS A 348 -12.97 0.11 3.31
N TYR A 349 -13.19 1.32 3.83
CA TYR A 349 -14.37 2.13 3.51
C TYR A 349 -14.35 2.63 2.06
N ALA A 350 -13.21 3.19 1.61
CA ALA A 350 -13.05 3.74 0.26
C ALA A 350 -13.15 2.68 -0.84
N ALA A 351 -12.71 1.44 -0.58
CA ALA A 351 -12.87 0.31 -1.50
C ALA A 351 -14.34 -0.12 -1.67
N GLY A 352 -15.25 0.38 -0.82
CA GLY A 352 -16.66 -0.01 -0.79
C GLY A 352 -16.91 -1.36 -0.12
N GLY A 353 -15.91 -1.89 0.60
CA GLY A 353 -16.00 -3.13 1.37
C GLY A 353 -16.76 -2.97 2.69
N ALA A 354 -16.94 -1.74 3.17
CA ALA A 354 -17.59 -1.45 4.43
C ALA A 354 -18.72 -0.41 4.30
N ARG A 355 -19.89 -0.72 4.86
CA ARG A 355 -21.05 0.21 4.98
C ARG A 355 -21.30 0.66 6.43
N SER A 356 -20.71 -0.05 7.40
CA SER A 356 -20.75 0.23 8.83
C SER A 356 -19.35 0.14 9.46
N LEU A 357 -19.16 0.73 10.63
CA LEU A 357 -17.90 0.61 11.39
C LEU A 357 -17.55 -0.85 11.68
N VAL A 358 -18.53 -1.69 11.96
CA VAL A 358 -18.33 -3.14 12.18
C VAL A 358 -17.80 -3.81 10.92
N SER A 359 -18.38 -3.50 9.75
CA SER A 359 -17.87 -4.06 8.48
C SER A 359 -16.47 -3.55 8.11
N ALA A 360 -16.15 -2.30 8.49
CA ALA A 360 -14.81 -1.75 8.29
C ALA A 360 -13.80 -2.46 9.18
N TRP A 361 -14.17 -2.73 10.44
CA TRP A 361 -13.35 -3.49 11.37
C TRP A 361 -13.08 -4.91 10.87
N THR A 362 -14.10 -5.65 10.45
CA THR A 362 -13.92 -7.01 9.91
C THR A 362 -13.07 -6.97 8.65
N CYS A 363 -13.27 -5.98 7.76
CA CYS A 363 -12.47 -5.83 6.56
C CYS A 363 -11.00 -5.50 6.88
N ALA A 364 -10.74 -4.67 7.89
CA ALA A 364 -9.40 -4.37 8.36
C ALA A 364 -8.73 -5.59 9.02
N GLU A 365 -9.48 -6.39 9.77
CA GLU A 365 -9.01 -7.65 10.34
C GLU A 365 -8.52 -8.62 9.28
N TYR A 366 -9.37 -8.91 8.28
CA TYR A 366 -9.02 -9.77 7.15
C TYR A 366 -7.90 -9.16 6.30
N GLY A 367 -7.97 -7.87 6.00
CA GLY A 367 -6.98 -7.18 5.16
C GLY A 367 -5.59 -7.13 5.80
N ALA A 368 -5.51 -6.89 7.11
CA ALA A 368 -4.26 -6.93 7.85
C ALA A 368 -3.67 -8.36 7.83
N LEU A 369 -4.47 -9.36 8.18
CA LEU A 369 -4.05 -10.76 8.16
C LEU A 369 -3.58 -11.19 6.77
N GLN A 370 -4.35 -10.85 5.75
CA GLN A 370 -4.04 -11.16 4.35
C GLN A 370 -2.73 -10.49 3.94
N GLY A 371 -2.53 -9.19 4.21
CA GLY A 371 -1.29 -8.50 3.90
C GLY A 371 -0.07 -9.10 4.61
N TYR A 372 -0.23 -9.57 5.86
CA TYR A 372 0.83 -10.30 6.55
C TYR A 372 1.10 -11.66 5.91
N VAL A 373 0.07 -12.46 5.64
CA VAL A 373 0.19 -13.79 5.03
C VAL A 373 0.80 -13.69 3.62
N GLU A 374 0.36 -12.75 2.79
CA GLU A 374 0.92 -12.47 1.47
C GLU A 374 2.37 -11.99 1.55
N GLY A 375 2.70 -11.15 2.55
CA GLY A 375 4.09 -10.78 2.80
C GLY A 375 4.97 -11.97 3.18
N GLN A 376 4.35 -13.02 3.75
CA GLN A 376 5.02 -14.26 4.09
C GLN A 376 5.09 -15.25 2.92
N LEU A 377 4.03 -15.41 2.13
CA LEU A 377 3.89 -16.43 1.08
C LEU A 377 4.33 -15.94 -0.30
N LEU A 378 3.98 -14.70 -0.64
CA LEU A 378 4.16 -14.11 -1.98
C LEU A 378 5.30 -13.09 -2.02
N GLY A 379 5.95 -12.83 -0.90
CA GLY A 379 7.01 -11.83 -0.81
C GLY A 379 6.50 -10.39 -0.85
N SER A 380 5.21 -10.14 -0.62
CA SER A 380 4.65 -8.78 -0.59
C SER A 380 5.36 -7.88 0.44
N PHE A 381 5.76 -6.69 0.00
CA PHE A 381 6.41 -5.67 0.83
C PHE A 381 5.40 -4.72 1.46
N THR A 382 4.13 -4.71 1.05
CA THR A 382 3.12 -3.74 1.51
C THR A 382 3.07 -3.66 3.02
N TYR A 383 2.90 -4.79 3.70
CA TYR A 383 2.86 -4.85 5.17
C TYR A 383 4.15 -4.30 5.81
N ARG A 384 5.31 -4.73 5.29
CA ARG A 384 6.63 -4.29 5.79
C ARG A 384 6.83 -2.78 5.63
N LEU A 385 6.43 -2.22 4.49
CA LEU A 385 6.54 -0.78 4.22
C LEU A 385 5.61 0.04 5.12
N ASN A 386 4.39 -0.43 5.37
CA ASN A 386 3.48 0.21 6.32
C ASN A 386 4.08 0.26 7.74
N CYS A 387 4.67 -0.84 8.21
CA CYS A 387 5.30 -0.89 9.54
C CYS A 387 6.59 -0.06 9.63
N LEU A 388 7.48 -0.17 8.64
CA LEU A 388 8.83 0.41 8.72
C LEU A 388 8.94 1.85 8.23
N MET A 389 7.95 2.34 7.47
CA MET A 389 7.99 3.70 6.92
C MET A 389 6.84 4.56 7.41
N LEU A 390 5.59 4.10 7.31
CA LEU A 390 4.44 4.93 7.67
C LEU A 390 4.31 5.15 9.17
N LEU A 391 4.45 4.11 10.00
CA LEU A 391 4.34 4.25 11.46
C LEU A 391 5.43 5.18 12.06
N PRO A 392 6.73 5.04 11.71
CA PRO A 392 7.76 5.94 12.21
C PRO A 392 7.54 7.39 11.78
N CYS A 393 7.19 7.63 10.52
CA CYS A 393 6.91 8.98 10.01
C CYS A 393 5.69 9.60 10.72
N TRP A 394 4.64 8.80 10.93
CA TRP A 394 3.46 9.20 11.68
C TRP A 394 3.83 9.58 13.13
N LEU A 395 4.67 8.79 13.80
CA LEU A 395 5.09 9.08 15.17
C LEU A 395 5.89 10.38 15.27
N LEU A 396 6.78 10.66 14.31
CA LEU A 396 7.54 11.91 14.28
C LEU A 396 6.62 13.13 14.13
N ALA A 397 5.62 13.03 13.24
CA ALA A 397 4.60 14.06 13.06
C ALA A 397 3.71 14.22 14.31
N TRP A 398 3.39 13.11 15.00
CA TRP A 398 2.69 13.11 16.28
C TRP A 398 3.50 13.82 17.37
N CYS A 399 4.79 13.52 17.49
CA CYS A 399 5.68 14.19 18.45
C CYS A 399 5.83 15.69 18.15
N GLN A 400 5.86 16.08 16.87
CA GLN A 400 5.91 17.49 16.47
C GLN A 400 4.68 18.26 16.95
N LEU A 401 3.49 17.65 16.89
CA LEU A 401 2.25 18.26 17.40
C LEU A 401 2.34 18.53 18.90
N PHE A 402 2.88 17.59 19.68
CA PHE A 402 3.08 17.74 21.13
C PHE A 402 4.17 18.74 21.50
N ALA A 403 5.30 18.75 20.77
CA ALA A 403 6.41 19.68 21.00
C ALA A 403 6.00 21.15 20.88
N ARG A 404 4.94 21.44 20.11
CA ARG A 404 4.39 22.79 19.95
C ARG A 404 3.26 23.12 20.92
N ALA A 405 2.70 22.13 21.59
CA ALA A 405 1.62 22.30 22.56
C ALA A 405 2.14 22.42 24.00
N TRP A 406 3.28 21.79 24.29
CA TRP A 406 3.97 21.92 25.57
C TRP A 406 4.90 23.14 25.54
N PRO A 407 4.70 24.14 26.41
CA PRO A 407 5.62 25.27 26.55
C PRO A 407 6.99 24.87 27.12
#